data_AF-A0A842HXW8-F1
#
_entry.id   AF-A0A842HXW8-F1
#
_cell.length_a   1.000
_cell.length_b   1.000
_cell.length_c   1.000
_cell.angle_alpha   90.00
_cell.angle_beta   90.00
_cell.angle_gamma   90.00
#
_symmetry.space_group_name_H-M   'P 1'
#
loop_
_entity.id
_entity.type
_entity.pdbx_description
1 polymer ?
#
loop_
_entity_poly.entity_id
_entity_poly.type
_entity_poly.pdbx_seq_one_letter_code
_entity_poly.pdbx_strand_id
1 'polypeptide(L)'
;MMIVWWQGKGYLTFVILLSTATVFGIILQAVPLIEDTPYYWAIALASAAAINWYVGCRYNARKRASPKYALRKLLVYPARHRTMSIPMEGWSPILAAVATIIFLYDIAT
;
A
#
# COMPACT_ATOMS: atom_id res chain seq x y z
N MET A 1 -24.86 7.81 1.28
CA MET A 1 -23.90 6.68 1.36
C MET A 1 -22.66 7.05 0.56
N MET A 2 -21.55 7.33 1.24
CA MET A 2 -20.31 7.75 0.59
C MET A 2 -19.52 6.49 0.20
N ILE A 3 -19.84 5.93 -0.97
CA ILE A 3 -19.13 4.78 -1.52
C ILE A 3 -17.75 5.30 -1.96
N VAL A 4 -16.72 4.99 -1.19
CA VAL A 4 -15.31 5.20 -1.55
C VAL A 4 -15.00 4.29 -2.73
N TRP A 5 -15.40 4.71 -3.93
CA TRP A 5 -15.21 3.90 -5.13
C TRP A 5 -13.80 4.13 -5.66
N TRP A 6 -13.07 3.04 -5.82
CA TRP A 6 -11.81 2.87 -6.54
C TRP A 6 -11.90 3.35 -8.00
N GLN A 7 -12.05 4.65 -8.24
CA GLN A 7 -12.00 5.23 -9.58
C GLN A 7 -10.55 5.22 -10.07
N GLY A 8 -10.30 4.51 -11.18
CA GLY A 8 -8.98 4.30 -11.78
C GLY A 8 -8.38 2.93 -11.49
N LYS A 9 -7.05 2.86 -11.31
CA LYS A 9 -6.30 1.62 -11.05
C LYS A 9 -6.18 1.26 -9.57
N GLY A 10 -6.94 1.92 -8.69
CA GLY A 10 -6.85 1.73 -7.25
C GLY A 10 -7.07 0.28 -6.81
N TYR A 11 -7.94 -0.48 -7.48
CA TYR A 11 -8.17 -1.91 -7.22
C TYR A 11 -6.86 -2.74 -7.21
N LEU A 12 -5.82 -2.29 -7.92
CA LEU A 12 -4.52 -2.94 -7.92
C LEU A 12 -3.86 -2.92 -6.54
N THR A 13 -4.18 -1.97 -5.66
CA THR A 13 -3.69 -1.97 -4.28
C THR A 13 -4.21 -3.18 -3.52
N PHE A 14 -5.48 -3.53 -3.69
CA PHE A 14 -6.04 -4.75 -3.11
C PHE A 14 -5.39 -6.01 -3.71
N VAL A 15 -5.15 -6.03 -5.02
CA VAL A 15 -4.44 -7.14 -5.69
C VAL A 15 -3.01 -7.28 -5.18
N ILE A 16 -2.28 -6.17 -5.00
CA ILE A 16 -0.91 -6.17 -4.46
C ILE A 16 -0.91 -6.66 -3.02
N LEU A 17 -1.84 -6.20 -2.19
CA LEU A 17 -1.96 -6.67 -0.81
C LEU A 17 -2.22 -8.17 -0.76
N LEU A 18 -3.23 -8.65 -1.49
CA LEU A 18 -3.62 -10.06 -1.49
C LEU A 18 -2.49 -10.93 -2.05
N SER A 19 -1.89 -10.56 -3.17
CA SER A 19 -0.76 -11.31 -3.74
C SER A 19 0.44 -11.37 -2.81
N THR A 20 0.80 -10.26 -2.15
CA THR A 20 1.92 -10.24 -1.20
C THR A 20 1.62 -11.11 0.02
N ALA A 21 0.41 -11.01 0.57
CA ALA A 21 -0.02 -11.85 1.69
C ALA A 21 -0.05 -13.33 1.32
N THR A 22 -0.50 -13.68 0.11
CA THR A 22 -0.49 -15.07 -0.38
C THR A 22 0.94 -15.59 -0.55
N VAL A 23 1.85 -14.81 -1.12
CA VAL A 23 3.27 -15.20 -1.27
C VAL A 23 3.90 -15.46 0.08
N PHE A 24 3.72 -14.56 1.05
CA PHE A 24 4.23 -14.76 2.41
C PHE A 24 3.56 -15.94 3.11
N GLY A 25 2.25 -16.14 2.95
CA GLY A 25 1.55 -17.31 3.48
C GLY A 25 2.05 -18.64 2.91
N ILE A 26 2.42 -18.68 1.62
CA ILE A 26 3.04 -19.85 1.00
C ILE A 26 4.44 -20.09 1.55
N ILE A 27 5.25 -19.04 1.70
CA ILE A 27 6.60 -19.14 2.27
C ILE A 27 6.55 -19.67 3.70
N LEU A 28 5.61 -19.17 4.52
CA LEU A 28 5.39 -19.64 5.89
C LEU A 28 5.06 -21.14 5.93
N GLN A 29 4.22 -21.63 5.03
CA GLN A 29 3.89 -23.06 4.95
C GLN A 29 5.01 -23.93 4.36
N ALA A 30 5.84 -23.37 3.48
CA ALA A 30 6.89 -24.11 2.79
C ALA A 30 8.19 -24.22 3.61
N VAL A 31 8.44 -23.28 4.55
CA VAL A 31 9.68 -23.21 5.31
C VAL A 31 9.39 -23.47 6.80
N PRO A 32 9.67 -24.68 7.32
CA PRO A 32 9.33 -25.05 8.70
C PRO A 32 10.14 -24.33 9.77
N LEU A 33 11.18 -23.56 9.38
CA LEU A 33 11.96 -22.72 10.30
C LEU A 33 11.33 -21.33 10.53
N ILE A 34 10.30 -20.96 9.78
CA ILE A 34 9.63 -19.67 9.94
C ILE A 34 8.44 -19.86 10.88
N GLU A 35 8.51 -19.23 12.04
CA GLU A 35 7.39 -19.18 12.97
C GLU A 35 6.36 -18.14 12.52
N ASP A 36 5.09 -18.46 12.72
CA ASP A 36 3.97 -17.55 12.45
C ASP A 36 3.93 -16.45 13.51
N THR A 37 4.74 -15.42 13.27
CA THR A 37 4.90 -14.28 14.17
C THR A 37 4.27 -13.02 13.57
N PRO A 38 3.71 -12.12 14.39
CA PRO A 38 3.18 -10.84 13.92
C PRO A 38 4.22 -10.02 13.13
N TYR A 39 5.51 -10.11 13.51
CA TYR A 39 6.64 -9.52 12.75
C TYR A 39 6.67 -9.93 11.27
N TYR A 40 6.45 -11.22 10.99
CA TYR A 40 6.48 -11.75 9.63
C TYR A 40 5.44 -11.07 8.73
N TRP A 41 4.23 -10.89 9.27
CA TRP A 41 3.13 -10.21 8.58
C TRP A 41 3.35 -8.69 8.47
N ALA A 42 4.04 -8.08 9.44
CA ALA A 42 4.47 -6.68 9.32
C ALA A 42 5.43 -6.48 8.13
N ILE A 43 6.37 -7.42 7.90
CA ILE A 43 7.24 -7.41 6.72
C ILE A 43 6.44 -7.59 5.42
N ALA A 44 5.47 -8.51 5.42
CA ALA A 44 4.57 -8.72 4.27
C ALA A 44 3.80 -7.43 3.91
N LEU A 45 3.30 -6.71 4.91
CA LEU A 45 2.59 -5.44 4.69
C LEU A 45 3.52 -4.30 4.28
N ALA A 46 4.72 -4.23 4.85
CA ALA A 46 5.73 -3.25 4.47
C ALA A 46 6.18 -3.44 3.01
N SER A 47 6.40 -4.69 2.59
CA SER A 47 6.73 -5.02 1.20
C SER A 47 5.56 -4.73 0.26
N ALA A 48 4.32 -5.05 0.65
CA ALA A 48 3.12 -4.67 -0.11
C ALA A 48 3.00 -3.15 -0.27
N ALA A 49 3.30 -2.37 0.77
CA ALA A 49 3.31 -0.91 0.72
C ALA A 49 4.36 -0.38 -0.26
N ALA A 50 5.58 -0.93 -0.24
CA ALA A 50 6.66 -0.55 -1.14
C ALA A 50 6.33 -0.86 -2.61
N ILE A 51 5.80 -2.06 -2.88
CA ILE A 51 5.37 -2.48 -4.22
C ILE A 51 4.22 -1.58 -4.70
N ASN A 52 3.22 -1.35 -3.84
CA ASN A 52 2.09 -0.48 -4.17
C ASN A 52 2.51 0.96 -4.45
N TRP A 53 3.50 1.49 -3.73
CA TRP A 53 4.07 2.81 -3.99
C TRP A 53 4.80 2.84 -5.34
N TYR A 54 5.69 1.88 -5.60
CA TYR A 54 6.45 1.81 -6.86
C TYR A 54 5.52 1.66 -8.09
N VAL A 55 4.58 0.73 -8.01
CA VAL A 55 3.57 0.48 -9.04
C VAL A 55 2.65 1.69 -9.21
N GLY A 56 2.22 2.30 -8.10
CA GLY A 56 1.46 3.54 -8.07
C GLY A 56 2.18 4.69 -8.75
N CYS A 57 3.46 4.90 -8.46
CA CYS A 57 4.32 5.88 -9.11
C CYS A 57 4.40 5.62 -10.61
N ARG A 58 4.67 4.39 -11.04
CA ARG A 58 4.79 4.06 -12.47
C ARG A 58 3.50 4.27 -13.25
N TYR A 59 2.37 3.86 -12.70
CA TYR A 59 1.08 3.97 -13.39
C TYR A 59 0.47 5.37 -13.32
N ASN A 60 0.76 6.15 -12.26
CA ASN A 60 0.29 7.52 -12.13
C ASN A 60 1.25 8.55 -12.75
N ALA A 61 2.53 8.23 -12.93
CA ALA A 61 3.54 9.12 -13.56
C ALA A 61 3.14 9.53 -14.99
N ARG A 62 2.55 8.62 -15.78
CA ARG A 62 2.09 8.96 -17.15
C ARG A 62 0.97 10.01 -17.18
N LYS A 63 0.20 10.15 -16.09
CA LYS A 63 -0.83 11.21 -15.95
C LYS A 63 -0.27 12.49 -15.30
N ARG A 64 0.91 12.43 -14.66
CA ARG A 64 1.58 13.56 -13.99
C ARG A 64 2.58 14.30 -14.88
N ALA A 65 2.59 14.06 -16.19
CA ALA A 65 3.43 14.77 -17.16
C ALA A 65 2.97 16.24 -17.42
N SER A 66 2.55 16.95 -16.36
CA SER A 66 2.39 18.40 -16.32
C SER A 66 3.31 18.95 -15.22
N PRO A 67 4.08 20.03 -15.50
CA PRO A 67 5.42 20.21 -14.96
C PRO A 67 5.44 20.72 -13.51
N LYS A 68 6.50 20.33 -12.79
CA LYS A 68 6.99 20.93 -11.53
C LYS A 68 5.94 21.12 -10.43
N TYR A 69 5.69 20.08 -9.62
CA TYR A 69 4.97 20.27 -8.37
C TYR A 69 5.76 19.73 -7.17
N ALA A 70 6.00 20.64 -6.21
CA ALA A 70 6.64 20.39 -4.93
C ALA A 70 6.00 19.21 -4.19
N LEU A 71 6.80 18.45 -3.43
CA LEU A 71 6.41 17.30 -2.59
C LEU A 71 5.05 17.45 -1.88
N ARG A 72 4.73 18.68 -1.43
CA ARG A 72 3.46 19.01 -0.78
C ARG A 72 2.21 18.82 -1.65
N LYS A 73 2.30 19.05 -2.96
CA LYS A 73 1.17 18.88 -3.93
C LYS A 73 1.03 17.45 -4.46
N LEU A 74 2.06 16.61 -4.28
CA LEU A 74 1.95 15.16 -4.49
C LEU A 74 1.13 14.52 -3.37
N LEU A 75 1.33 14.97 -2.13
CA LEU A 75 0.56 14.53 -0.95
C LEU A 75 -0.87 15.08 -0.93
N VAL A 76 -1.08 16.28 -1.46
CA VAL A 76 -2.40 16.93 -1.53
C VAL A 76 -2.80 17.12 -3.00
N TYR A 77 -3.28 16.05 -3.63
CA TYR A 77 -3.79 16.09 -4.99
C TYR A 77 -5.13 16.86 -5.01
N PRO A 78 -5.24 18.00 -5.72
CA PRO A 78 -6.49 18.75 -5.79
C PRO A 78 -7.40 18.11 -6.84
N ALA A 79 -8.04 16.99 -6.50
CA ALA A 79 -9.12 16.44 -7.31
C ALA A 79 -10.36 17.35 -7.17
N ARG A 80 -10.89 17.82 -8.31
CA ARG A 80 -12.15 18.57 -8.42
C ARG A 80 -13.36 17.84 -7.80
N HIS A 81 -13.24 16.53 -7.57
CA HIS A 81 -14.20 15.69 -6.86
C HIS A 81 -13.47 14.90 -5.76
N ARG A 82 -13.57 15.37 -4.51
CA ARG A 82 -12.79 14.92 -3.33
C ARG A 82 -12.98 13.45 -2.90
N THR A 83 -13.87 12.69 -3.54
CA THR A 83 -14.22 11.31 -3.12
C THR A 83 -13.92 10.22 -4.16
N MET A 84 -13.36 10.55 -5.33
CA MET A 84 -13.27 9.63 -6.48
C MET A 84 -11.90 9.54 -7.16
N SER A 85 -10.78 9.69 -6.46
CA SER A 85 -9.46 9.39 -7.06
C SER A 85 -8.32 9.44 -6.04
N ILE A 86 -8.35 8.61 -5.01
CA ILE A 86 -7.12 8.41 -4.22
C ILE A 86 -6.15 7.65 -5.13
N PRO A 87 -5.03 8.25 -5.56
CA PRO A 87 -4.02 7.53 -6.34
C PRO A 87 -3.51 6.35 -5.51
N MET A 88 -3.16 5.23 -6.16
CA MET A 88 -2.64 4.02 -5.47
C MET A 88 -1.59 4.35 -4.40
N GLU A 89 -0.72 5.33 -4.66
CA GLU A 89 0.28 5.82 -3.72
C GLU A 89 -0.28 6.22 -2.36
N GLY A 90 -1.47 6.84 -2.33
CA GLY A 90 -2.13 7.32 -1.10
C GLY A 90 -2.56 6.21 -0.14
N TRP A 91 -2.66 4.96 -0.62
CA TRP A 91 -2.90 3.80 0.23
C TRP A 91 -1.62 3.23 0.85
N SER A 92 -0.47 3.46 0.25
CA SER A 92 0.82 2.97 0.77
C SER A 92 1.19 3.53 2.15
N PRO A 93 0.99 4.81 2.50
CA PRO A 93 1.24 5.29 3.85
C PRO A 93 0.28 4.67 4.88
N ILE A 94 -0.94 4.33 4.48
CA ILE A 94 -1.87 3.59 5.35
C ILE A 94 -1.34 2.17 5.60
N LEU A 95 -0.92 1.46 4.54
CA LEU A 95 -0.33 0.12 4.65
C LEU A 95 0.96 0.13 5.50
N ALA A 96 1.82 1.13 5.29
CA ALA A 96 3.03 1.31 6.09
C ALA A 96 2.70 1.61 7.55
N ALA A 97 1.70 2.45 7.83
CA ALA A 97 1.27 2.73 9.21
C ALA A 97 0.75 1.46 9.90
N VAL A 98 -0.06 0.65 9.22
CA VAL A 98 -0.54 -0.63 9.74
C VAL A 98 0.62 -1.59 10.02
N ALA A 99 1.57 -1.70 9.09
CA ALA A 99 2.77 -2.52 9.27
C ALA A 99 3.57 -2.07 10.51
N THR A 100 3.79 -0.77 10.69
CA THR A 100 4.49 -0.22 11.85
C THR A 100 3.73 -0.48 13.15
N ILE A 101 2.39 -0.37 13.17
CA ILE A 101 1.59 -0.65 14.36
C ILE A 101 1.72 -2.13 14.76
N ILE A 102 1.63 -3.05 13.79
CA ILE A 102 1.80 -4.48 14.05
C ILE A 102 3.21 -4.77 14.57
N PHE A 103 4.21 -4.15 13.98
CA PHE A 103 5.60 -4.28 14.42
C PHE A 103 5.81 -3.79 15.86
N LEU A 104 5.26 -2.63 16.21
CA LEU A 104 5.35 -2.07 17.55
C LEU A 104 4.55 -2.86 18.57
N TYR A 105 3.41 -3.43 18.17
CA TYR A 105 2.61 -4.31 19.00
C TYR A 105 3.39 -5.57 19.36
N ASP A 106 4.03 -6.20 18.38
CA ASP A 106 4.88 -7.39 18.58
C ASP A 106 6.06 -7.14 19.53
N ILE A 107 6.70 -5.96 19.44
CA ILE A 107 7.79 -5.58 20.36
C ILE A 107 7.28 -5.33 21.79
N ALA A 108 6.03 -4.90 21.94
CA ALA A 108 5.46 -4.51 23.23
C ALA A 108 4.88 -5.68 24.04
N THR A 109 4.68 -6.85 23.42
CA THR A 109 4.15 -8.08 24.02
C THR A 109 5.24 -9.13 24.21
#